data_AF-A0A7S1XEL5-F1
#
_entry.id   AF-A0A7S1XEL5-F1
#
_cell.length_a   1.000
_cell.length_b   1.000
_cell.length_c   1.000
_cell.angle_alpha   90.00
_cell.angle_beta   90.00
_cell.angle_gamma   90.00
#
_symmetry.space_group_name_H-M   'P 1'
#
loop_
_entity.id
_entity.type
_entity.pdbx_description
1 polymer ?
#
loop_
_entity_poly.entity_id
_entity_poly.type
_entity_poly.pdbx_seq_one_letter_code
_entity_poly.pdbx_strand_id
1 'polypeptide(L)'
;MDELKRPPKVPVESSTHADGNENATDLEEQNLKLTLRCKELESFQVEIDVEKQRSRRLAERLRLVEQELQNSKEAMESNTAIRLERNRMVDFIQNLTQDKDIGERVSALVDHVLSSLPKVTSTVHGTSTSPSPLTLLSGETNTHEEAQINALKLEIDSLRQQIRREERSRALLNRCQNLMKKELEGLRTIISSFAESEGVSAEESLALLSRVDRSVSLEGYKQIINELESEVESKDLEGARLSKRISELEQLLDNTEKTMDREKILSALKCVAKLTEENAELRNKINSQTTDKFAEVENSILRLEQANIELKDLNDRLARRLDAGEFNPQTTKVLHLKSRPPTSSGNLSRKRARSESAPESRAEQTPISNAVGLPPVVVAPAAGSVTELSELQTKLAEAEKKALRTREVAKMKIDELRLACYNLFGWKMNISGATYSLISIYAERESETLTFGLSSRGGMELMDTPYCRELEPEIQRFLHQMRSIPSLLAHVTTENFQKSTVQ
;
A
#
# COMPACT_ATOMS: atom_id res chain seq x y z
N MET A 1 -37.08 21.59 -65.36
CA MET A 1 -37.77 22.81 -65.83
C MET A 1 -36.68 23.86 -65.89
N ASP A 2 -35.86 23.90 -66.93
CA ASP A 2 -36.18 24.33 -68.30
C ASP A 2 -37.08 25.56 -68.37
N GLU A 3 -36.58 26.56 -69.11
CA GLU A 3 -37.08 27.90 -69.47
C GLU A 3 -36.15 29.02 -68.94
N LEU A 4 -35.65 30.00 -69.71
CA LEU A 4 -35.85 30.36 -71.11
C LEU A 4 -34.70 31.30 -71.54
N LYS A 5 -34.36 31.24 -72.82
CA LYS A 5 -33.43 32.11 -73.55
C LYS A 5 -33.94 33.57 -73.70
N ARG A 6 -33.00 34.53 -73.59
CA ARG A 6 -32.67 35.65 -74.51
C ARG A 6 -32.51 37.00 -73.77
N PRO A 7 -31.39 37.72 -73.96
CA PRO A 7 -31.35 39.16 -73.71
C PRO A 7 -31.83 39.94 -74.96
N PRO A 8 -32.33 41.18 -74.81
CA PRO A 8 -32.78 42.00 -75.93
C PRO A 8 -31.60 42.67 -76.66
N LYS A 9 -31.77 42.89 -77.97
CA LYS A 9 -30.90 43.77 -78.78
C LYS A 9 -31.06 45.23 -78.30
N VAL A 10 -29.94 45.90 -78.04
CA VAL A 10 -29.87 47.36 -77.91
C VAL A 10 -29.55 47.95 -79.29
N PRO A 11 -30.15 49.10 -79.69
CA PRO A 11 -29.80 49.80 -80.92
C PRO A 11 -28.46 50.53 -80.79
N VAL A 12 -27.75 50.60 -81.91
CA VAL A 12 -26.54 51.38 -82.13
C VAL A 12 -26.91 52.87 -82.14
N GLU A 13 -26.30 53.67 -81.27
CA GLU A 13 -26.05 55.09 -81.54
C GLU A 13 -24.60 55.45 -81.19
N SER A 14 -23.96 56.05 -82.17
CA SER A 14 -22.56 56.48 -82.25
C SER A 14 -22.42 57.94 -81.83
N SER A 15 -21.54 58.23 -80.87
CA SER A 15 -21.04 59.56 -80.45
C SER A 15 -20.29 59.33 -79.14
N THR A 16 -19.05 59.69 -78.84
CA THR A 16 -18.10 60.71 -79.31
C THR A 16 -16.72 60.29 -78.74
N HIS A 17 -15.67 60.31 -79.56
CA HIS A 17 -14.29 60.05 -79.14
C HIS A 17 -13.71 61.31 -78.46
N ALA A 18 -13.51 61.29 -77.13
CA ALA A 18 -12.39 61.96 -76.42
C ALA A 18 -12.42 61.79 -74.89
N ASP A 19 -13.59 61.70 -74.23
CA ASP A 19 -13.72 61.59 -72.75
C ASP A 19 -13.70 60.14 -72.22
N GLY A 20 -13.48 59.16 -73.09
CA GLY A 20 -13.60 57.74 -72.75
C GLY A 20 -12.38 57.15 -72.03
N ASN A 21 -11.23 57.82 -72.05
CA ASN A 21 -9.99 57.25 -71.53
C ASN A 21 -9.81 57.53 -70.02
N GLU A 22 -10.15 58.73 -69.53
CA GLU A 22 -10.13 59.06 -68.10
C GLU A 22 -11.27 58.35 -67.33
N ASN A 23 -12.46 58.28 -67.93
CA ASN A 23 -13.57 57.53 -67.33
C ASN A 23 -13.30 56.01 -67.28
N ALA A 24 -12.57 55.46 -68.26
CA ALA A 24 -12.20 54.05 -68.25
C ALA A 24 -11.16 53.74 -67.16
N THR A 25 -10.16 54.61 -66.98
CA THR A 25 -9.15 54.44 -65.91
C THR A 25 -9.77 54.59 -64.52
N ASP A 26 -10.70 55.52 -64.33
CA ASP A 26 -11.42 55.70 -63.06
C ASP A 26 -12.33 54.50 -62.74
N LEU A 27 -12.98 53.94 -63.77
CA LEU A 27 -13.78 52.71 -63.63
C LEU A 27 -12.90 51.48 -63.33
N GLU A 28 -11.70 51.39 -63.89
CA GLU A 28 -10.74 50.33 -63.58
C GLU A 28 -10.23 50.45 -62.14
N GLU A 29 -9.91 51.65 -61.66
CA GLU A 29 -9.49 51.89 -60.28
C GLU A 29 -10.62 51.57 -59.28
N GLN A 30 -11.87 51.95 -59.58
CA GLN A 30 -13.03 51.58 -58.78
C GLN A 30 -13.27 50.07 -58.76
N ASN A 31 -13.13 49.38 -59.89
CA ASN A 31 -13.25 47.92 -59.95
C ASN A 31 -12.13 47.21 -59.17
N LEU A 32 -10.91 47.72 -59.20
CA LEU A 32 -9.81 47.19 -58.41
C LEU A 32 -10.07 47.36 -56.90
N LYS A 33 -10.58 48.52 -56.49
CA LYS A 33 -10.95 48.81 -55.10
C LYS A 33 -12.11 47.94 -54.61
N LEU A 34 -13.12 47.72 -55.46
CA LEU A 34 -14.22 46.80 -55.18
C LEU A 34 -13.72 45.35 -55.07
N THR A 35 -12.80 44.93 -55.94
CA THR A 35 -12.20 43.60 -55.91
C THR A 35 -11.40 43.37 -54.63
N LEU A 36 -10.60 44.35 -54.21
CA LEU A 36 -9.90 44.29 -52.93
C LEU A 36 -10.87 44.21 -51.75
N ARG A 37 -11.95 45.01 -51.78
CA ARG A 37 -12.97 44.98 -50.73
C ARG A 37 -13.72 43.64 -50.68
N CYS A 38 -14.00 43.02 -51.84
CA CYS A 38 -14.58 41.68 -51.91
C CYS A 38 -13.64 40.64 -51.27
N LYS A 39 -12.33 40.70 -51.56
CA LYS A 39 -11.34 39.81 -50.92
C LYS A 39 -11.24 40.00 -49.41
N GLU A 40 -11.29 41.25 -48.94
CA GLU A 40 -11.35 41.53 -47.49
C GLU A 40 -12.60 40.95 -46.85
N LEU A 41 -13.78 41.12 -47.47
CA LEU A 41 -15.02 40.56 -46.95
C LEU A 41 -15.01 39.03 -46.95
N GLU A 42 -14.42 38.40 -47.97
CA GLU A 42 -14.20 36.95 -47.99
C GLU A 42 -13.28 36.49 -46.85
N SER A 43 -12.20 37.22 -46.56
CA SER A 43 -11.32 36.90 -45.42
C SER A 43 -12.04 37.03 -44.08
N PHE A 44 -12.86 38.08 -43.89
CA PHE A 44 -13.65 38.25 -42.68
C PHE A 44 -14.71 37.15 -42.54
N GLN A 45 -15.31 36.70 -43.64
CA GLN A 45 -16.29 35.63 -43.62
C GLN A 45 -15.64 34.30 -43.18
N VAL A 46 -14.43 33.99 -43.65
CA VAL A 46 -13.66 32.81 -43.22
C VAL A 46 -13.34 32.90 -41.72
N GLU A 47 -12.91 34.07 -41.23
CA GLU A 47 -12.59 34.28 -39.82
C GLU A 47 -13.83 34.11 -38.91
N ILE A 48 -14.98 34.64 -39.34
CA ILE A 48 -16.27 34.44 -38.66
C ILE A 48 -16.63 32.95 -38.60
N ASP A 49 -16.42 32.20 -39.68
CA ASP A 49 -16.78 30.78 -39.71
C ASP A 49 -15.82 29.93 -38.85
N VAL A 50 -14.54 30.29 -38.78
CA VAL A 50 -13.58 29.71 -37.82
C VAL A 50 -14.01 29.99 -36.38
N GLU A 51 -14.39 31.22 -36.05
CA GLU A 51 -14.80 31.59 -34.70
C GLU A 51 -16.15 30.94 -34.31
N LYS A 52 -17.07 30.77 -35.25
CA LYS A 52 -18.29 29.96 -35.06
C LYS A 52 -17.97 28.50 -34.76
N GLN A 53 -17.01 27.90 -35.48
CA GLN A 53 -16.58 26.53 -35.19
C GLN A 53 -15.93 26.42 -33.82
N ARG A 54 -15.11 27.40 -33.44
CA ARG A 54 -14.51 27.48 -32.11
C ARG A 54 -15.56 27.59 -31.01
N SER A 55 -16.58 28.44 -31.20
CA SER A 55 -17.71 28.61 -30.29
C SER A 55 -18.51 27.32 -30.11
N ARG A 56 -18.76 26.57 -31.19
CA ARG A 56 -19.43 25.25 -31.13
C ARG A 56 -18.62 24.24 -30.31
N ARG A 57 -17.31 24.13 -30.55
CA ARG A 57 -16.43 23.23 -29.78
C ARG A 57 -16.38 23.62 -28.30
N LEU A 58 -16.41 24.93 -28.01
CA LEU A 58 -16.44 25.42 -26.63
C LEU A 58 -17.75 25.07 -25.92
N ALA A 59 -18.89 25.21 -26.61
CA ALA A 59 -20.21 24.83 -26.09
C ALA A 59 -20.31 23.33 -25.82
N GLU A 60 -19.75 22.50 -26.70
CA GLU A 60 -19.71 21.05 -26.50
C GLU A 60 -18.83 20.66 -25.30
N ARG A 61 -17.67 21.29 -25.15
CA ARG A 61 -16.81 21.11 -23.96
C ARG A 61 -17.51 21.56 -22.68
N LEU A 62 -18.23 22.68 -22.69
CA LEU A 62 -19.01 23.14 -21.54
C LEU A 62 -20.06 22.11 -21.14
N ARG A 63 -20.81 21.57 -22.10
CA ARG A 63 -21.81 20.53 -21.83
C ARG A 63 -21.20 19.27 -21.23
N LEU A 64 -20.03 18.84 -21.70
CA LEU A 64 -19.32 17.69 -21.13
C LEU A 64 -18.89 17.97 -19.69
N VAL A 65 -18.32 19.15 -19.42
CA VAL A 65 -17.90 19.54 -18.06
C VAL A 65 -19.11 19.66 -17.11
N GLU A 66 -20.25 20.16 -17.58
CA GLU A 66 -21.48 20.20 -16.80
C GLU A 66 -21.98 18.79 -16.45
N GLN A 67 -21.88 17.84 -17.39
CA GLN A 67 -22.24 16.45 -17.15
C GLN A 67 -21.27 15.79 -16.15
N GLU A 68 -19.97 16.02 -16.27
CA GLU A 68 -18.97 15.53 -15.30
C GLU A 68 -19.20 16.11 -13.89
N LEU A 69 -19.54 17.40 -13.81
CA LEU A 69 -19.88 18.05 -12.54
C LEU A 69 -21.13 17.42 -11.91
N GLN A 70 -22.15 17.10 -12.71
CA GLN A 70 -23.36 16.44 -12.24
C GLN A 70 -23.07 15.02 -11.72
N ASN A 71 -22.32 14.22 -12.48
CA ASN A 71 -21.88 12.89 -12.06
C ASN A 71 -21.06 12.95 -10.76
N SER A 72 -20.19 13.96 -10.62
CA SER A 72 -19.41 14.17 -9.41
C SER A 72 -20.27 14.54 -8.20
N LYS A 73 -21.36 15.30 -8.39
CA LYS A 73 -22.30 15.62 -7.31
C LYS A 73 -23.05 14.39 -6.83
N GLU A 74 -23.56 13.58 -7.75
CA GLU A 74 -24.25 12.32 -7.43
C GLU A 74 -23.33 11.33 -6.70
N ALA A 75 -22.06 11.25 -7.12
CA ALA A 75 -21.04 10.45 -6.43
C ALA A 75 -20.73 11.00 -5.02
N MET A 76 -20.73 12.31 -4.81
CA MET A 76 -20.57 12.90 -3.48
C MET A 76 -21.76 12.57 -2.58
N GLU A 77 -23.00 12.70 -3.08
CA GLU A 77 -24.20 12.35 -2.33
C GLU A 77 -24.21 10.87 -1.91
N SER A 78 -23.87 9.95 -2.84
CA SER A 78 -23.72 8.53 -2.52
C SER A 78 -22.66 8.29 -1.43
N ASN A 79 -21.50 8.95 -1.52
CA ASN A 79 -20.46 8.84 -0.49
C ASN A 79 -20.92 9.41 0.87
N THR A 80 -21.71 10.47 0.90
CA THR A 80 -22.27 10.99 2.16
C THR A 80 -23.25 10.01 2.78
N ALA A 81 -24.08 9.33 1.99
CA ALA A 81 -24.99 8.29 2.47
C ALA A 81 -24.23 7.09 3.05
N ILE A 82 -23.18 6.63 2.36
CA ILE A 82 -22.30 5.55 2.84
C ILE A 82 -21.61 5.95 4.15
N ARG A 83 -21.15 7.20 4.27
CA ARG A 83 -20.53 7.70 5.52
C ARG A 83 -21.53 7.74 6.67
N LEU A 84 -22.78 8.15 6.42
CA LEU A 84 -23.82 8.17 7.44
C LEU A 84 -24.14 6.74 7.92
N GLU A 85 -24.23 5.77 7.00
CA GLU A 85 -24.49 4.38 7.35
C GLU A 85 -23.30 3.74 8.08
N ARG A 86 -22.06 4.05 7.66
CA ARG A 86 -20.86 3.68 8.41
C ARG A 86 -20.92 4.21 9.84
N ASN A 87 -21.27 5.47 10.03
CA ASN A 87 -21.35 6.07 11.36
C ASN A 87 -22.42 5.37 12.21
N ARG A 88 -23.60 5.06 11.63
CA ARG A 88 -24.63 4.25 12.32
C ARG A 88 -24.12 2.88 12.73
N MET A 89 -23.37 2.20 11.86
CA MET A 89 -22.76 0.91 12.20
C MET A 89 -21.70 1.04 13.30
N VAL A 90 -20.90 2.10 13.28
CA VAL A 90 -19.91 2.39 14.33
C VAL A 90 -20.61 2.65 15.66
N ASP A 91 -21.65 3.49 15.68
CA ASP A 91 -22.44 3.77 16.88
C ASP A 91 -23.11 2.49 17.41
N PHE A 92 -23.63 1.64 16.51
CA PHE A 92 -24.21 0.35 16.86
C PHE A 92 -23.18 -0.60 17.49
N ILE A 93 -21.98 -0.71 16.91
CA ILE A 93 -20.89 -1.51 17.47
C ILE A 93 -20.45 -0.94 18.82
N GLN A 94 -20.34 0.39 18.93
CA GLN A 94 -19.91 1.06 20.15
C GLN A 94 -20.90 0.83 21.30
N ASN A 95 -22.20 0.86 21.00
CA ASN A 95 -23.27 0.51 21.94
C ASN A 95 -23.19 -0.97 22.36
N LEU A 96 -22.95 -1.89 21.41
CA LEU A 96 -22.75 -3.32 21.73
C LEU A 96 -21.51 -3.57 22.61
N THR A 97 -20.45 -2.79 22.47
CA THR A 97 -19.27 -2.85 23.35
C THR A 97 -19.46 -2.18 24.71
N GLN A 98 -20.44 -1.28 24.87
CA GLN A 98 -20.74 -0.63 26.15
C GLN A 98 -21.65 -1.45 27.05
N ASP A 99 -22.36 -2.45 26.51
CA ASP A 99 -23.09 -3.43 27.31
C ASP A 99 -22.11 -4.34 28.07
N LYS A 100 -21.78 -3.95 29.30
CA LYS A 100 -20.92 -4.71 30.23
C LYS A 100 -21.36 -6.17 30.40
N ASP A 101 -22.66 -6.43 30.30
CA ASP A 101 -23.24 -7.79 30.36
C ASP A 101 -22.81 -8.69 29.20
N ILE A 102 -22.53 -8.16 28.00
CA ILE A 102 -22.13 -8.98 26.85
C ILE A 102 -20.64 -9.34 26.96
N GLY A 103 -19.81 -8.40 27.39
CA GLY A 103 -18.38 -8.64 27.62
C GLY A 103 -18.14 -9.70 28.71
N GLU A 104 -18.87 -9.63 29.81
CA GLU A 104 -18.81 -10.65 30.89
C GLU A 104 -19.36 -12.00 30.44
N ARG A 105 -20.44 -12.04 29.66
CA ARG A 105 -21.01 -13.30 29.13
C ARG A 105 -20.11 -13.95 28.07
N VAL A 106 -19.44 -13.17 27.23
CA VAL A 106 -18.48 -13.68 26.24
C VAL A 106 -17.21 -14.16 26.93
N SER A 107 -16.70 -13.44 27.92
CA SER A 107 -15.54 -13.89 28.71
C SER A 107 -15.86 -15.16 29.50
N ALA A 108 -17.04 -15.23 30.14
CA ALA A 108 -17.48 -16.43 30.84
C ALA A 108 -17.69 -17.63 29.89
N LEU A 109 -18.16 -17.40 28.66
CA LEU A 109 -18.29 -18.45 27.66
C LEU A 109 -16.93 -18.91 27.13
N VAL A 110 -15.98 -17.99 26.94
CA VAL A 110 -14.59 -18.30 26.53
C VAL A 110 -13.89 -19.11 27.62
N ASP A 111 -14.04 -18.74 28.89
CA ASP A 111 -13.48 -19.48 30.03
C ASP A 111 -14.16 -20.85 30.23
N HIS A 112 -15.46 -20.94 29.95
CA HIS A 112 -16.20 -22.21 29.97
C HIS A 112 -15.79 -23.15 28.83
N VAL A 113 -15.51 -22.60 27.63
CA VAL A 113 -14.98 -23.38 26.49
C VAL A 113 -13.54 -23.81 26.76
N LEU A 114 -12.68 -22.92 27.28
CA LEU A 114 -11.29 -23.25 27.62
C LEU A 114 -11.17 -24.30 28.73
N SER A 115 -12.11 -24.32 29.69
CA SER A 115 -12.15 -25.31 30.77
C SER A 115 -12.80 -26.65 30.39
N SER A 116 -13.54 -26.72 29.28
CA SER A 116 -14.25 -27.93 28.84
C SER A 116 -13.55 -28.71 27.72
N LEU A 117 -12.40 -28.26 27.20
CA LEU A 117 -11.55 -29.04 26.29
C LEU A 117 -10.56 -29.93 27.07
N PRO A 118 -10.70 -31.28 27.06
CA PRO A 118 -9.64 -32.17 27.51
C PRO A 118 -8.66 -32.42 26.35
N LYS A 119 -7.38 -32.15 26.57
CA LYS A 119 -6.20 -32.80 25.96
C LYS A 119 -6.39 -33.36 24.53
N VAL A 120 -6.33 -32.51 23.51
CA VAL A 120 -6.08 -32.93 22.11
C VAL A 120 -4.92 -32.13 21.51
N THR A 121 -3.78 -32.12 22.19
CA THR A 121 -2.55 -31.46 21.71
C THR A 121 -1.40 -32.43 21.42
N SER A 122 -1.69 -33.72 21.25
CA SER A 122 -0.65 -34.70 20.88
C SER A 122 -1.10 -35.67 19.80
N THR A 123 -1.48 -35.17 18.61
CA THR A 123 -1.49 -35.95 17.34
C THR A 123 -1.85 -35.04 16.16
N VAL A 124 -0.96 -34.11 15.78
CA VAL A 124 -0.87 -33.62 14.39
C VAL A 124 0.59 -33.27 14.13
N HIS A 125 1.39 -34.28 13.79
CA HIS A 125 2.64 -34.10 13.05
C HIS A 125 2.47 -34.85 11.74
N GLY A 126 2.66 -34.14 10.63
CA GLY A 126 2.71 -34.71 9.30
C GLY A 126 1.42 -34.52 8.50
N THR A 127 1.38 -33.46 7.70
CA THR A 127 1.13 -33.52 6.25
C THR A 127 1.33 -32.13 5.65
N SER A 128 2.36 -32.03 4.80
CA SER A 128 2.47 -31.18 3.62
C SER A 128 1.87 -29.77 3.67
N THR A 129 2.76 -28.81 3.96
CA THR A 129 2.64 -27.43 3.49
C THR A 129 2.73 -27.42 1.97
N SER A 130 1.60 -27.43 1.27
CA SER A 130 1.53 -26.91 -0.09
C SER A 130 1.37 -25.39 -0.01
N PRO A 131 2.22 -24.58 -0.66
CA PRO A 131 1.98 -23.16 -0.75
C PRO A 131 0.72 -22.93 -1.58
N SER A 132 -0.24 -22.19 -1.02
CA SER A 132 -1.50 -21.85 -1.69
C SER A 132 -1.24 -21.11 -3.02
N PRO A 133 -2.04 -21.30 -4.07
CA PRO A 133 -1.87 -20.69 -5.40
C PRO A 133 -1.97 -19.14 -5.44
N LEU A 134 -2.12 -18.49 -4.29
CA LEU A 134 -2.36 -17.06 -4.16
C LEU A 134 -1.09 -16.20 -4.26
N THR A 135 0.10 -16.78 -4.14
CA THR A 135 1.35 -16.01 -4.14
C THR A 135 1.97 -15.84 -5.54
N LEU A 136 1.56 -16.64 -6.52
CA LEU A 136 2.23 -16.70 -7.83
C LEU A 136 1.59 -15.84 -8.93
N LEU A 137 0.36 -15.36 -8.74
CA LEU A 137 -0.36 -14.58 -9.77
C LEU A 137 -0.48 -13.08 -9.47
N SER A 138 -0.07 -12.61 -8.29
CA SER A 138 -0.13 -11.19 -7.90
C SER A 138 1.23 -10.51 -7.75
N GLY A 139 2.33 -11.24 -7.95
CA GLY A 139 3.69 -10.69 -7.81
C GLY A 139 4.18 -9.93 -9.05
N GLU A 140 3.73 -10.32 -10.23
CA GLU A 140 4.29 -9.80 -11.49
C GLU A 140 3.71 -8.44 -11.91
N THR A 141 2.44 -8.15 -11.60
CA THR A 141 1.83 -6.84 -11.90
C THR A 141 2.24 -5.77 -10.90
N ASN A 142 2.28 -6.10 -9.60
CA ASN A 142 2.68 -5.16 -8.55
C ASN A 142 4.14 -4.72 -8.68
N THR A 143 5.05 -5.61 -9.11
CA THR A 143 6.47 -5.28 -9.25
C THR A 143 6.75 -4.34 -10.42
N HIS A 144 5.99 -4.44 -11.51
CA HIS A 144 6.14 -3.54 -12.66
C HIS A 144 5.67 -2.11 -12.35
N GLU A 145 4.52 -1.98 -11.69
CA GLU A 145 3.97 -0.67 -11.29
C GLU A 145 4.81 0.00 -10.21
N GLU A 146 5.30 -0.76 -9.22
CA GLU A 146 6.23 -0.25 -8.21
C GLU A 146 7.57 0.17 -8.83
N ALA A 147 8.07 -0.56 -9.82
CA ALA A 147 9.25 -0.16 -10.58
C ALA A 147 9.00 1.14 -11.39
N GLN A 148 7.80 1.31 -11.96
CA GLN A 148 7.43 2.51 -12.71
C GLN A 148 7.31 3.75 -11.81
N ILE A 149 6.71 3.62 -10.62
CA ILE A 149 6.67 4.67 -9.59
C ILE A 149 8.08 5.09 -9.19
N ASN A 150 8.98 4.12 -8.96
CA ASN A 150 10.36 4.40 -8.58
C ASN A 150 11.15 5.08 -9.72
N ALA A 151 10.91 4.69 -10.98
CA ALA A 151 11.51 5.35 -12.13
C ALA A 151 11.06 6.81 -12.28
N LEU A 152 9.75 7.08 -12.12
CA LEU A 152 9.21 8.45 -12.15
C LEU A 152 9.78 9.32 -11.02
N LYS A 153 9.92 8.78 -9.81
CA LYS A 153 10.55 9.48 -8.67
C LYS A 153 12.00 9.86 -8.97
N LEU A 154 12.78 8.92 -9.52
CA LEU A 154 14.16 9.18 -9.95
C LEU A 154 14.25 10.26 -11.04
N GLU A 155 13.33 10.26 -12.02
CA GLU A 155 13.28 11.28 -13.06
C GLU A 155 12.97 12.66 -12.48
N ILE A 156 11.98 12.78 -11.61
CA ILE A 156 11.63 14.02 -10.90
C ILE A 156 12.83 14.56 -10.11
N ASP A 157 13.53 13.70 -9.36
CA ASP A 157 14.69 14.12 -8.57
C ASP A 157 15.86 14.59 -9.43
N SER A 158 16.08 13.96 -10.59
CA SER A 158 17.10 14.38 -11.55
C SER A 158 16.81 15.77 -12.13
N LEU A 159 15.54 16.03 -12.49
CA LEU A 159 15.09 17.33 -13.01
C LEU A 159 15.16 18.41 -11.93
N ARG A 160 14.79 18.10 -10.68
CA ARG A 160 14.96 19.01 -9.53
C ARG A 160 16.43 19.36 -9.29
N GLN A 161 17.35 18.42 -9.52
CA GLN A 161 18.78 18.69 -9.42
C GLN A 161 19.26 19.58 -10.57
N GLN A 162 18.73 19.40 -11.78
CA GLN A 162 19.04 20.24 -12.93
C GLN A 162 18.56 21.68 -12.74
N ILE A 163 17.33 21.90 -12.25
CA ILE A 163 16.83 23.24 -11.88
C ILE A 163 17.78 23.91 -10.87
N ARG A 164 18.18 23.18 -9.82
CA ARG A 164 19.13 23.72 -8.83
C ARG A 164 20.49 24.10 -9.41
N ARG A 165 20.97 23.43 -10.48
CA ARG A 165 22.21 23.80 -11.18
C ARG A 165 22.00 25.06 -12.00
N GLU A 166 20.89 25.14 -12.73
CA GLU A 166 20.54 26.29 -13.57
C GLU A 166 20.28 27.55 -12.73
N GLU A 167 19.60 27.43 -11.58
CA GLU A 167 19.40 28.53 -10.64
C GLU A 167 20.72 29.12 -10.12
N ARG A 168 21.72 28.26 -9.86
CA ARG A 168 23.07 28.71 -9.44
C ARG A 168 23.79 29.43 -10.57
N SER A 169 23.74 28.89 -11.79
CA SER A 169 24.30 29.51 -12.99
C SER A 169 23.68 30.90 -13.20
N ARG A 170 22.35 30.97 -13.13
CA ARG A 170 21.58 32.22 -13.25
C ARG A 170 21.95 33.24 -12.16
N ALA A 171 22.14 32.80 -10.92
CA ALA A 171 22.54 33.70 -9.83
C ALA A 171 23.91 34.33 -10.08
N LEU A 172 24.84 33.58 -10.69
CA LEU A 172 26.15 34.10 -11.09
C LEU A 172 26.01 35.10 -12.24
N LEU A 173 25.24 34.76 -13.29
CA LEU A 173 25.01 35.64 -14.44
C LEU A 173 24.38 36.98 -14.02
N ASN A 174 23.34 36.93 -13.19
CA ASN A 174 22.70 38.13 -12.62
C ASN A 174 23.69 38.97 -11.82
N ARG A 175 24.63 38.35 -11.09
CA ARG A 175 25.66 39.07 -10.34
C ARG A 175 26.63 39.78 -11.28
N CYS A 176 27.07 39.12 -12.36
CA CYS A 176 27.93 39.70 -13.39
C CYS A 176 27.24 40.87 -14.11
N GLN A 177 25.99 40.68 -14.54
CA GLN A 177 25.19 41.72 -15.18
C GLN A 177 25.02 42.95 -14.26
N ASN A 178 24.69 42.74 -12.98
CA ASN A 178 24.55 43.83 -12.01
C ASN A 178 25.88 44.57 -11.74
N LEU A 179 27.01 43.85 -11.77
CA LEU A 179 28.33 44.48 -11.63
C LEU A 179 28.62 45.38 -12.83
N MET A 180 28.42 44.88 -14.04
CA MET A 180 28.63 45.62 -15.30
C MET A 180 27.72 46.86 -15.40
N LYS A 181 26.45 46.74 -14.98
CA LYS A 181 25.52 47.88 -14.89
C LYS A 181 26.02 48.95 -13.91
N LYS A 182 26.56 48.54 -12.76
CA LYS A 182 27.13 49.47 -11.78
C LYS A 182 28.40 50.14 -12.26
N GLU A 183 29.27 49.42 -12.98
CA GLU A 183 30.46 49.99 -13.60
C GLU A 183 30.08 51.03 -14.65
N LEU A 184 29.10 50.75 -15.50
CA LEU A 184 28.57 51.72 -16.46
C LEU A 184 27.99 52.96 -15.78
N GLU A 185 27.21 52.79 -14.72
CA GLU A 185 26.64 53.90 -13.97
C GLU A 185 27.74 54.72 -13.26
N GLY A 186 28.76 54.06 -12.72
CA GLY A 186 29.94 54.72 -12.15
C GLY A 186 30.71 55.56 -13.19
N LEU A 187 30.90 55.02 -14.40
CA LEU A 187 31.50 55.78 -15.49
C LEU A 187 30.62 56.97 -15.90
N ARG A 188 29.30 56.79 -16.01
CA ARG A 188 28.35 57.89 -16.29
C ARG A 188 28.42 58.98 -15.24
N THR A 189 28.41 58.64 -13.96
CA THR A 189 28.48 59.63 -12.87
C THR A 189 29.81 60.39 -12.87
N ILE A 190 30.93 59.69 -13.10
CA ILE A 190 32.24 60.33 -13.26
C ILE A 190 32.20 61.34 -14.42
N ILE A 191 31.72 60.92 -15.59
CA ILE A 191 31.63 61.80 -16.78
C ILE A 191 30.72 63.01 -16.51
N SER A 192 29.56 62.81 -15.89
CA SER A 192 28.66 63.91 -15.50
C SER A 192 29.33 64.89 -14.53
N SER A 193 30.11 64.40 -13.55
CA SER A 193 30.82 65.26 -12.60
C SER A 193 31.94 66.10 -13.26
N PHE A 194 32.61 65.56 -14.29
CA PHE A 194 33.58 66.32 -15.08
C PHE A 194 32.91 67.42 -15.91
N ALA A 195 31.75 67.13 -16.50
CA ALA A 195 30.97 68.11 -17.25
C ALA A 195 30.46 69.27 -16.37
N GLU A 196 30.08 68.98 -15.12
CA GLU A 196 29.69 70.01 -14.13
C GLU A 196 30.89 70.85 -13.65
N SER A 197 32.07 70.25 -13.52
CA SER A 197 33.32 70.90 -13.08
C SER A 197 33.89 71.91 -14.09
N GLU A 198 33.69 71.71 -15.39
CA GLU A 198 34.29 72.58 -16.43
C GLU A 198 33.41 73.78 -16.84
N GLY A 199 32.23 73.96 -16.24
CA GLY A 199 31.36 75.12 -16.53
C GLY A 199 30.85 75.16 -17.98
N VAL A 200 30.76 74.00 -18.62
CA VAL A 200 30.36 73.82 -20.02
C VAL A 200 28.84 74.03 -20.15
N SER A 201 28.40 74.73 -21.20
CA SER A 201 26.98 74.97 -21.48
C SER A 201 26.20 73.65 -21.53
N ALA A 202 24.95 73.64 -21.04
CA ALA A 202 24.13 72.42 -20.99
C ALA A 202 24.02 71.67 -22.33
N GLU A 203 24.10 72.38 -23.46
CA GLU A 203 24.11 71.80 -24.81
C GLU A 203 25.44 71.12 -25.19
N GLU A 204 26.58 71.69 -24.79
CA GLU A 204 27.90 71.08 -25.02
C GLU A 204 28.13 69.88 -24.09
N SER A 205 27.61 69.93 -22.86
CA SER A 205 27.59 68.80 -21.93
C SER A 205 26.77 67.63 -22.47
N LEU A 206 25.63 67.88 -23.13
CA LEU A 206 24.81 66.87 -23.81
C LEU A 206 25.49 66.32 -25.08
N ALA A 207 26.20 67.17 -25.82
CA ALA A 207 26.99 66.78 -26.99
C ALA A 207 28.23 65.92 -26.62
N LEU A 208 28.88 66.22 -25.49
CA LEU A 208 29.96 65.40 -24.92
C LEU A 208 29.44 64.08 -24.39
N LEU A 209 28.32 64.08 -23.65
CA LEU A 209 27.68 62.85 -23.19
C LEU A 209 27.31 61.93 -24.35
N SER A 210 26.73 62.46 -25.43
CA SER A 210 26.38 61.67 -26.63
C SER A 210 27.59 61.18 -27.43
N ARG A 211 28.70 61.94 -27.47
CA ARG A 211 29.99 61.47 -28.05
C ARG A 211 30.64 60.37 -27.22
N VAL A 212 30.52 60.45 -25.90
CA VAL A 212 31.07 59.44 -24.98
C VAL A 212 30.16 58.22 -24.87
N ASP A 213 28.84 58.37 -24.98
CA ASP A 213 27.91 57.26 -25.16
C ASP A 213 28.18 56.50 -26.47
N ARG A 214 28.70 57.18 -27.51
CA ARG A 214 29.24 56.57 -28.74
C ARG A 214 30.67 56.06 -28.62
N SER A 215 31.35 56.25 -27.49
CA SER A 215 32.70 55.73 -27.29
C SER A 215 32.66 54.20 -27.23
N VAL A 216 33.62 53.57 -27.90
CA VAL A 216 33.67 52.12 -28.12
C VAL A 216 33.59 51.32 -26.81
N SER A 217 34.11 51.86 -25.71
CA SER A 217 34.07 51.20 -24.40
C SER A 217 32.65 51.12 -23.83
N LEU A 218 31.89 52.21 -23.82
CA LEU A 218 30.53 52.23 -23.27
C LEU A 218 29.55 51.42 -24.13
N GLU A 219 29.70 51.48 -25.45
CA GLU A 219 28.91 50.67 -26.38
C GLU A 219 29.23 49.17 -26.25
N GLY A 220 30.50 48.81 -26.02
CA GLY A 220 30.94 47.44 -25.74
C GLY A 220 30.34 46.88 -24.44
N TYR A 221 30.33 47.68 -23.36
CA TYR A 221 29.67 47.27 -22.11
C TYR A 221 28.15 47.11 -22.26
N LYS A 222 27.48 47.98 -23.04
CA LYS A 222 26.05 47.85 -23.36
C LYS A 222 25.78 46.56 -24.15
N GLN A 223 26.62 46.21 -25.13
CA GLN A 223 26.51 44.95 -25.88
C GLN A 223 26.63 43.74 -24.96
N ILE A 224 27.64 43.70 -24.08
CA ILE A 224 27.82 42.58 -23.15
C ILE A 224 26.66 42.48 -22.15
N ILE A 225 26.12 43.61 -21.68
CA ILE A 225 24.93 43.61 -20.81
C ILE A 225 23.71 43.05 -21.56
N ASN A 226 23.50 43.43 -22.82
CA ASN A 226 22.40 42.90 -23.63
C ASN A 226 22.56 41.39 -23.89
N GLU A 227 23.79 40.92 -24.12
CA GLU A 227 24.07 39.48 -24.25
C GLU A 227 23.78 38.73 -22.95
N LEU A 228 24.26 39.23 -21.80
CA LEU A 228 23.97 38.66 -20.49
C LEU A 228 22.46 38.70 -20.16
N GLU A 229 21.74 39.75 -20.56
CA GLU A 229 20.29 39.86 -20.41
C GLU A 229 19.56 38.78 -21.20
N SER A 230 19.93 38.61 -22.48
CA SER A 230 19.36 37.56 -23.32
C SER A 230 19.64 36.15 -22.77
N GLU A 231 20.82 35.95 -22.17
CA GLU A 231 21.22 34.67 -21.59
C GLU A 231 20.47 34.39 -20.28
N VAL A 232 20.25 35.40 -19.42
CA VAL A 232 19.39 35.28 -18.22
C VAL A 232 17.95 34.94 -18.61
N GLU A 233 17.37 35.64 -19.60
CA GLU A 233 16.01 35.36 -20.08
C GLU A 233 15.87 33.94 -20.64
N SER A 234 16.88 33.47 -21.38
CA SER A 234 16.90 32.11 -21.91
C SER A 234 16.89 31.05 -20.80
N LYS A 235 17.61 31.32 -19.69
CA LYS A 235 17.69 30.45 -18.52
C LYS A 235 16.43 30.48 -17.67
N ASP A 236 15.75 31.62 -17.58
CA ASP A 236 14.44 31.72 -16.93
C ASP A 236 13.38 30.92 -17.71
N LEU A 237 13.39 30.97 -19.04
CA LEU A 237 12.52 30.16 -19.90
C LEU A 237 12.81 28.65 -19.75
N GLU A 238 14.09 28.26 -19.68
CA GLU A 238 14.50 26.87 -19.48
C GLU A 238 14.08 26.34 -18.09
N GLY A 239 14.27 27.14 -17.03
CA GLY A 239 13.80 26.83 -15.68
C GLY A 239 12.29 26.69 -15.60
N ALA A 240 11.52 27.57 -16.25
CA ALA A 240 10.06 27.47 -16.32
C ALA A 240 9.59 26.21 -17.05
N ARG A 241 10.28 25.81 -18.12
CA ARG A 241 10.00 24.54 -18.85
C ARG A 241 10.25 23.31 -17.98
N LEU A 242 11.40 23.26 -17.30
CA LEU A 242 11.75 22.16 -16.40
C LEU A 242 10.78 22.07 -15.21
N SER A 243 10.38 23.22 -14.64
CA SER A 243 9.41 23.28 -13.55
C SER A 243 8.03 22.75 -13.98
N LYS A 244 7.56 23.14 -15.17
CA LYS A 244 6.32 22.60 -15.74
C LYS A 244 6.39 21.09 -15.93
N ARG A 245 7.52 20.57 -16.44
CA ARG A 245 7.72 19.12 -16.63
C ARG A 245 7.69 18.36 -15.30
N ILE A 246 8.29 18.91 -14.24
CA ILE A 246 8.22 18.31 -12.90
C ILE A 246 6.77 18.26 -12.41
N SER A 247 6.00 19.35 -12.57
CA SER A 247 4.59 19.37 -12.18
C SER A 247 3.75 18.32 -12.93
N GLU A 248 3.99 18.13 -14.23
CA GLU A 248 3.34 17.08 -15.02
C GLU A 248 3.70 15.67 -14.53
N LEU A 249 4.99 15.42 -14.25
CA LEU A 249 5.45 14.13 -13.73
C LEU A 249 4.94 13.86 -12.30
N GLU A 250 4.85 14.87 -11.44
CA GLU A 250 4.27 14.75 -10.10
C GLU A 250 2.78 14.39 -10.16
N GLN A 251 2.04 14.98 -11.11
CA GLN A 251 0.64 14.64 -11.33
C GLN A 251 0.47 13.20 -11.85
N LEU A 252 1.35 12.75 -12.75
CA LEU A 252 1.36 11.35 -13.22
C LEU A 252 1.69 10.39 -12.06
N LEU A 253 2.67 10.74 -11.23
CA LEU A 253 3.06 9.93 -10.07
C LEU A 253 1.89 9.77 -9.09
N ASP A 254 1.22 10.86 -8.71
CA ASP A 254 0.06 10.85 -7.82
C ASP A 254 -1.09 10.02 -8.39
N ASN A 255 -1.34 10.11 -9.70
CA ASN A 255 -2.34 9.29 -10.37
C ASN A 255 -1.98 7.79 -10.33
N THR A 256 -0.71 7.44 -10.59
CA THR A 256 -0.25 6.04 -10.57
C THR A 256 -0.24 5.43 -9.16
N GLU A 257 0.12 6.20 -8.13
CA GLU A 257 0.05 5.74 -6.74
C GLU A 257 -1.42 5.47 -6.34
N LYS A 258 -2.34 6.36 -6.73
CA LYS A 258 -3.78 6.17 -6.49
C LYS A 258 -4.38 5.00 -7.25
N THR A 259 -3.89 4.65 -8.44
CA THR A 259 -4.37 3.45 -9.16
C THR A 259 -3.87 2.18 -8.49
N MET A 260 -2.60 2.13 -8.10
CA MET A 260 -2.01 0.99 -7.38
C MET A 260 -2.73 0.75 -6.04
N ASP A 261 -3.04 1.79 -5.27
CA ASP A 261 -3.78 1.65 -4.02
C ASP A 261 -5.20 1.10 -4.25
N ARG A 262 -5.88 1.53 -5.31
CA ARG A 262 -7.20 0.99 -5.68
C ARG A 262 -7.13 -0.48 -6.07
N GLU A 263 -6.12 -0.89 -6.83
CA GLU A 263 -5.92 -2.30 -7.20
C GLU A 263 -5.59 -3.17 -5.98
N LYS A 264 -4.73 -2.67 -5.07
CA LYS A 264 -4.44 -3.33 -3.79
C LYS A 264 -5.72 -3.55 -2.97
N ILE A 265 -6.57 -2.53 -2.87
CA ILE A 265 -7.87 -2.64 -2.19
C ILE A 265 -8.80 -3.64 -2.89
N LEU A 266 -8.90 -3.60 -4.23
CA LEU A 266 -9.73 -4.54 -5.00
C LEU A 266 -9.28 -6.00 -4.84
N SER A 267 -7.97 -6.24 -4.86
CA SER A 267 -7.41 -7.59 -4.66
C SER A 267 -7.69 -8.12 -3.24
N ALA A 268 -7.58 -7.27 -2.22
CA ALA A 268 -7.92 -7.60 -0.85
C ALA A 268 -9.42 -7.89 -0.69
N LEU A 269 -10.30 -7.08 -1.27
CA LEU A 269 -11.75 -7.30 -1.26
C LEU A 269 -12.12 -8.62 -1.93
N LYS A 270 -11.48 -8.98 -3.04
CA LYS A 270 -11.68 -10.27 -3.72
C LYS A 270 -11.26 -11.45 -2.85
N CYS A 271 -10.18 -11.31 -2.07
CA CYS A 271 -9.75 -12.33 -1.12
C CYS A 271 -10.74 -12.50 0.02
N VAL A 272 -11.21 -11.39 0.60
CA VAL A 272 -12.25 -11.40 1.65
C VAL A 272 -13.53 -12.06 1.14
N ALA A 273 -13.96 -11.76 -0.09
CA ALA A 273 -15.14 -12.37 -0.69
C ALA A 273 -15.03 -13.91 -0.77
N LYS A 274 -13.87 -14.44 -1.21
CA LYS A 274 -13.61 -15.89 -1.22
C LYS A 274 -13.68 -16.50 0.17
N LEU A 275 -13.02 -15.87 1.15
CA LEU A 275 -13.05 -16.35 2.53
C LEU A 275 -14.46 -16.29 3.13
N THR A 276 -15.29 -15.31 2.76
CA THR A 276 -16.68 -15.25 3.21
C THR A 276 -17.54 -16.37 2.62
N GLU A 277 -17.28 -16.77 1.37
CA GLU A 277 -17.96 -17.88 0.71
C GLU A 277 -17.56 -19.23 1.34
N GLU A 278 -16.27 -19.47 1.53
CA GLU A 278 -15.76 -20.66 2.23
C GLU A 278 -16.30 -20.76 3.67
N ASN A 279 -16.39 -19.63 4.39
CA ASN A 279 -16.98 -19.61 5.73
C ASN A 279 -18.49 -19.90 5.71
N ALA A 280 -19.22 -19.46 4.69
CA ALA A 280 -20.64 -19.76 4.53
C ALA A 280 -20.86 -21.26 4.27
N GLU A 281 -20.05 -21.87 3.42
CA GLU A 281 -20.07 -23.31 3.15
C GLU A 281 -19.78 -24.13 4.41
N LEU A 282 -18.75 -23.77 5.17
CA LEU A 282 -18.41 -24.43 6.42
C LEU A 282 -19.55 -24.31 7.45
N ARG A 283 -20.17 -23.13 7.57
CA ARG A 283 -21.34 -22.94 8.44
C ARG A 283 -22.51 -23.82 8.03
N ASN A 284 -22.81 -23.93 6.73
CA ASN A 284 -23.87 -24.80 6.23
C ASN A 284 -23.57 -26.28 6.50
N LYS A 285 -22.29 -26.69 6.38
CA LYS A 285 -21.86 -28.06 6.69
C LYS A 285 -21.96 -28.38 8.18
N ILE A 286 -21.59 -27.44 9.04
CA ILE A 286 -21.74 -27.58 10.49
C ILE A 286 -23.23 -27.67 10.85
N ASN A 287 -24.07 -26.79 10.30
CA ASN A 287 -25.51 -26.80 10.56
C ASN A 287 -26.20 -28.08 10.09
N SER A 288 -25.86 -28.60 8.91
CA SER A 288 -26.41 -29.89 8.45
C SER A 288 -25.97 -31.06 9.32
N GLN A 289 -24.69 -31.09 9.72
CA GLN A 289 -24.19 -32.12 10.64
C GLN A 289 -24.82 -32.03 12.03
N THR A 290 -25.10 -30.83 12.53
CA THR A 290 -25.78 -30.69 13.82
C THR A 290 -27.24 -31.12 13.70
N THR A 291 -27.96 -30.75 12.64
CA THR A 291 -29.35 -31.22 12.43
C THR A 291 -29.45 -32.73 12.32
N ASP A 292 -28.52 -33.38 11.60
CA ASP A 292 -28.50 -34.84 11.47
C ASP A 292 -28.27 -35.53 12.81
N LYS A 293 -27.32 -35.02 13.62
CA LYS A 293 -27.06 -35.53 14.97
C LYS A 293 -28.24 -35.30 15.91
N PHE A 294 -28.92 -34.16 15.82
CA PHE A 294 -30.14 -33.92 16.59
C PHE A 294 -31.23 -34.94 16.23
N ALA A 295 -31.45 -35.21 14.94
CA ALA A 295 -32.40 -36.22 14.49
C ALA A 295 -32.02 -37.63 14.95
N GLU A 296 -30.74 -37.99 14.96
CA GLU A 296 -30.28 -39.28 15.46
C GLU A 296 -30.52 -39.44 16.98
N VAL A 297 -30.23 -38.39 17.75
CA VAL A 297 -30.50 -38.34 19.19
C VAL A 297 -32.01 -38.44 19.47
N GLU A 298 -32.84 -37.70 18.73
CA GLU A 298 -34.30 -37.75 18.87
C GLU A 298 -34.85 -39.14 18.59
N ASN A 299 -34.38 -39.81 17.52
CA ASN A 299 -34.71 -41.20 17.23
C ASN A 299 -34.26 -42.17 18.33
N SER A 300 -33.10 -41.93 18.94
CA SER A 300 -32.60 -42.76 20.05
C SER A 300 -33.45 -42.60 21.31
N ILE A 301 -33.92 -41.38 21.61
CA ILE A 301 -34.83 -41.09 22.73
C ILE A 301 -36.14 -41.83 22.52
N LEU A 302 -36.75 -41.73 21.33
CA LEU A 302 -38.00 -42.44 21.00
C LEU A 302 -37.89 -43.95 21.18
N ARG A 303 -36.77 -44.57 20.77
CA ARG A 303 -36.53 -46.01 20.96
C ARG A 303 -36.41 -46.39 22.44
N LEU A 304 -35.72 -45.57 23.23
CA LEU A 304 -35.58 -45.78 24.68
C LEU A 304 -36.91 -45.59 25.41
N GLU A 305 -37.73 -44.63 24.98
CA GLU A 305 -39.08 -44.42 25.51
C GLU A 305 -39.97 -45.64 25.23
N GLN A 306 -39.95 -46.18 24.01
CA GLN A 306 -40.68 -47.41 23.66
C GLN A 306 -40.23 -48.60 24.51
N ALA A 307 -38.92 -48.83 24.63
CA ALA A 307 -38.39 -49.91 25.46
C ALA A 307 -38.76 -49.76 26.95
N ASN A 308 -38.81 -48.52 27.47
CA ASN A 308 -39.26 -48.26 28.84
C ASN A 308 -40.74 -48.58 29.04
N ILE A 309 -41.59 -48.29 28.05
CA ILE A 309 -43.01 -48.65 28.08
C ILE A 309 -43.16 -50.18 28.11
N GLU A 310 -42.45 -50.90 27.25
CA GLU A 310 -42.50 -52.38 27.21
C GLU A 310 -42.03 -53.01 28.53
N LEU A 311 -40.92 -52.50 29.10
CA LEU A 311 -40.41 -52.97 30.38
C LEU A 311 -41.40 -52.68 31.52
N LYS A 312 -42.07 -51.52 31.49
CA LYS A 312 -43.10 -51.17 32.47
C LYS A 312 -44.30 -52.12 32.36
N ASP A 313 -44.79 -52.38 31.15
CA ASP A 313 -45.87 -53.34 30.90
C ASP A 313 -45.53 -54.75 31.38
N LEU A 314 -44.29 -55.20 31.12
CA LEU A 314 -43.80 -56.48 31.60
C LEU A 314 -43.75 -56.52 33.13
N ASN A 315 -43.25 -55.46 33.76
CA ASN A 315 -43.18 -55.35 35.21
C ASN A 315 -44.59 -55.36 35.83
N ASP A 316 -45.55 -54.63 35.24
CA ASP A 316 -46.94 -54.61 35.70
C ASP A 316 -47.63 -55.97 35.54
N ARG A 317 -47.27 -56.75 34.51
CA ARG A 317 -47.74 -58.14 34.33
C ARG A 317 -47.14 -59.07 35.38
N LEU A 318 -45.84 -58.95 35.66
CA LEU A 318 -45.16 -59.74 36.68
C LEU A 318 -45.68 -59.42 38.08
N ALA A 319 -45.90 -58.14 38.39
CA ALA A 319 -46.52 -57.69 39.64
C ALA A 319 -47.92 -58.31 39.83
N ARG A 320 -48.77 -58.27 38.79
CA ARG A 320 -50.10 -58.91 38.83
C ARG A 320 -50.03 -60.42 39.07
N ARG A 321 -49.03 -61.13 38.51
CA ARG A 321 -48.84 -62.57 38.76
C ARG A 321 -48.37 -62.89 40.17
N LEU A 322 -47.51 -62.03 40.73
CA LEU A 322 -47.11 -62.12 42.14
C LEU A 322 -48.30 -61.87 43.07
N ASP A 323 -49.10 -60.84 42.79
CA ASP A 323 -50.29 -60.47 43.57
C ASP A 323 -51.42 -61.52 43.48
N ALA A 324 -51.55 -62.20 42.34
CA ALA A 324 -52.52 -63.29 42.13
C ALA A 324 -52.14 -64.58 42.90
N GLY A 325 -50.96 -64.66 43.49
CA GLY A 325 -50.58 -65.77 44.35
C GLY A 325 -50.49 -67.12 43.63
N GLU A 326 -49.85 -67.17 42.45
CA GLU A 326 -49.49 -68.43 41.75
C GLU A 326 -48.56 -69.36 42.58
N PHE A 327 -48.24 -68.99 43.82
CA PHE A 327 -47.54 -69.81 44.80
C PHE A 327 -48.46 -70.90 45.36
N ASN A 328 -48.27 -72.14 44.90
CA ASN A 328 -48.98 -73.29 45.43
C ASN A 328 -48.10 -74.06 46.45
N PRO A 329 -48.39 -73.99 47.76
CA PRO A 329 -47.56 -74.62 48.81
C PRO A 329 -47.57 -76.16 48.76
N GLN A 330 -48.48 -76.76 47.97
CA GLN A 330 -48.54 -78.21 47.80
C GLN A 330 -47.63 -78.74 46.68
N THR A 331 -47.30 -77.92 45.67
CA THR A 331 -46.43 -78.32 44.54
C THR A 331 -45.05 -77.66 44.57
N THR A 332 -44.86 -76.63 45.39
CA THR A 332 -43.65 -75.80 45.38
C THR A 332 -43.05 -75.74 46.80
N LYS A 333 -41.89 -76.38 46.99
CA LYS A 333 -41.13 -76.27 48.25
C LYS A 333 -40.21 -75.05 48.21
N VAL A 334 -40.29 -74.21 49.24
CA VAL A 334 -39.38 -73.08 49.44
C VAL A 334 -38.02 -73.63 49.89
N LEU A 335 -37.03 -73.58 49.00
CA LEU A 335 -35.65 -73.93 49.30
C LEU A 335 -34.99 -72.74 50.02
N HIS A 336 -34.95 -72.78 51.35
CA HIS A 336 -34.08 -71.91 52.13
C HIS A 336 -32.64 -72.37 51.98
N LEU A 337 -31.94 -71.82 50.98
CA LEU A 337 -30.51 -72.05 50.82
C LEU A 337 -29.77 -71.47 52.03
N LYS A 338 -29.32 -72.35 52.95
CA LYS A 338 -28.43 -72.00 54.08
C LYS A 338 -26.98 -71.78 53.63
N SER A 339 -26.81 -71.31 52.39
CA SER A 339 -25.57 -70.87 51.79
C SER A 339 -25.86 -69.51 51.17
N ARG A 340 -25.33 -68.47 51.80
CA ARG A 340 -25.35 -67.10 51.30
C ARG A 340 -24.58 -67.11 49.97
N PRO A 341 -25.22 -66.88 48.80
CA PRO A 341 -24.46 -66.62 47.59
C PRO A 341 -23.55 -65.42 47.89
N PRO A 342 -22.30 -65.36 47.40
CA PRO A 342 -21.51 -64.16 47.55
C PRO A 342 -22.30 -63.02 46.89
N THR A 343 -22.85 -62.14 47.71
CA THR A 343 -23.48 -60.89 47.29
C THR A 343 -22.40 -60.03 46.65
N SER A 344 -22.11 -60.25 45.37
CA SER A 344 -21.32 -59.33 44.54
C SER A 344 -22.13 -58.05 44.22
N SER A 345 -23.45 -58.06 44.40
CA SER A 345 -24.31 -56.87 44.26
C SER A 345 -24.45 -55.99 45.52
N GLY A 346 -23.79 -56.31 46.63
CA GLY A 346 -23.85 -55.51 47.87
C GLY A 346 -22.75 -54.45 48.05
N ASN A 347 -21.73 -54.47 47.18
CA ASN A 347 -20.53 -53.62 47.31
C ASN A 347 -20.47 -52.44 46.33
N LEU A 348 -21.37 -52.37 45.34
CA LEU A 348 -21.43 -51.24 44.40
C LEU A 348 -22.28 -50.08 44.96
N SER A 349 -23.38 -50.38 45.66
CA SER A 349 -24.23 -49.33 46.26
C SER A 349 -23.61 -48.67 47.49
N ARG A 350 -22.71 -49.37 48.21
CA ARG A 350 -22.00 -48.81 49.38
C ARG A 350 -20.82 -47.91 49.01
N LYS A 351 -20.32 -47.97 47.76
CA LYS A 351 -19.33 -47.02 47.25
C LYS A 351 -19.95 -45.78 46.61
N ARG A 352 -21.16 -45.86 46.06
CA ARG A 352 -21.90 -44.68 45.57
C ARG A 352 -22.54 -43.85 46.68
N ALA A 353 -23.07 -44.49 47.73
CA ALA A 353 -23.66 -43.76 48.87
C ALA A 353 -22.64 -43.13 49.84
N ARG A 354 -21.32 -43.36 49.65
CA ARG A 354 -20.26 -42.74 50.48
C ARG A 354 -19.52 -41.60 49.78
N SER A 355 -19.78 -41.38 48.48
CA SER A 355 -19.22 -40.27 47.71
C SER A 355 -20.16 -39.06 47.58
N GLU A 356 -21.40 -39.16 48.07
CA GLU A 356 -22.41 -38.08 47.99
C GLU A 356 -22.71 -37.40 49.35
N SER A 357 -21.98 -37.75 50.42
CA SER A 357 -22.10 -37.08 51.72
C SER A 357 -20.75 -36.53 52.19
N ALA A 358 -20.28 -35.47 51.52
CA ALA A 358 -19.31 -34.55 52.07
C ALA A 358 -19.68 -33.13 51.61
N PRO A 359 -20.35 -32.35 52.47
CA PRO A 359 -20.53 -30.93 52.23
C PRO A 359 -19.22 -30.17 52.51
N GLU A 360 -18.95 -29.21 51.63
CA GLU A 360 -18.28 -27.94 51.86
C GLU A 360 -17.93 -27.61 53.32
N SER A 361 -16.65 -27.32 53.60
CA SER A 361 -16.18 -26.25 54.52
C SER A 361 -14.74 -26.50 55.00
N ARG A 362 -13.74 -25.97 54.28
CA ARG A 362 -12.54 -25.38 54.93
C ARG A 362 -11.63 -24.68 53.93
N ALA A 363 -11.65 -23.35 53.90
CA ALA A 363 -10.45 -22.51 53.80
C ALA A 363 -10.80 -21.01 53.77
N GLU A 364 -11.22 -20.50 54.93
CA GLU A 364 -11.22 -19.09 55.32
C GLU A 364 -10.90 -19.14 56.83
N GLN A 365 -9.96 -18.44 57.47
CA GLN A 365 -9.27 -17.15 57.25
C GLN A 365 -7.97 -17.10 58.10
N THR A 366 -6.92 -16.46 57.54
CA THR A 366 -5.93 -15.49 58.12
C THR A 366 -5.12 -15.86 59.40
N PRO A 367 -4.00 -15.18 59.82
CA PRO A 367 -3.41 -13.91 59.34
C PRO A 367 -1.86 -13.84 59.24
N ILE A 368 -1.39 -12.76 58.58
CA ILE A 368 -0.26 -11.85 58.95
C ILE A 368 0.99 -12.47 59.61
N SER A 369 2.15 -12.39 58.94
CA SER A 369 3.33 -11.58 59.36
C SER A 369 4.65 -12.10 58.77
N ASN A 370 5.54 -11.16 58.46
CA ASN A 370 7.01 -11.27 58.27
C ASN A 370 7.55 -11.28 56.84
N ALA A 371 7.73 -10.08 56.29
CA ALA A 371 8.99 -9.72 55.64
C ALA A 371 9.36 -8.30 56.08
N VAL A 372 10.47 -8.22 56.82
CA VAL A 372 11.08 -7.00 57.35
C VAL A 372 11.82 -6.26 56.23
N GLY A 373 11.54 -4.97 56.12
CA GLY A 373 12.57 -3.93 55.99
C GLY A 373 12.88 -3.39 54.61
N LEU A 374 12.33 -2.20 54.29
CA LEU A 374 13.06 -1.00 53.80
C LEU A 374 12.05 0.18 53.68
N PRO A 375 12.48 1.44 53.91
CA PRO A 375 11.66 2.50 54.50
C PRO A 375 10.76 3.25 53.49
N PRO A 376 9.69 3.93 53.96
CA PRO A 376 8.79 4.69 53.11
C PRO A 376 9.38 6.08 52.82
N VAL A 377 9.64 6.38 51.56
CA VAL A 377 9.76 7.77 51.11
C VAL A 377 8.35 8.32 50.98
N VAL A 378 8.03 9.24 51.88
CA VAL A 378 6.84 10.08 51.83
C VAL A 378 6.90 10.89 50.54
N VAL A 379 6.00 10.62 49.60
CA VAL A 379 5.66 11.57 48.53
C VAL A 379 4.16 11.83 48.60
N ALA A 380 3.84 13.09 48.88
CA ALA A 380 2.49 13.62 48.99
C ALA A 380 1.63 13.33 47.74
N PRO A 381 0.29 13.26 47.86
CA PRO A 381 -0.57 13.10 46.71
C PRO A 381 -0.59 14.43 45.95
N ALA A 382 0.22 14.54 44.90
CA ALA A 382 -0.02 15.54 43.88
C ALA A 382 -1.27 15.11 43.12
N ALA A 383 -2.35 15.87 43.29
CA ALA A 383 -3.63 15.70 42.60
C ALA A 383 -3.54 16.12 41.12
N GLY A 384 -2.66 15.45 40.38
CA GLY A 384 -2.52 15.50 38.94
C GLY A 384 -1.81 14.23 38.48
N SER A 385 -2.34 13.56 37.45
CA SER A 385 -1.73 12.45 36.67
C SER A 385 -2.39 11.07 36.66
N VAL A 386 -3.62 10.84 37.15
CA VAL A 386 -4.31 9.54 36.84
C VAL A 386 -4.59 9.44 35.33
N THR A 387 -4.94 10.56 34.69
CA THR A 387 -5.07 10.70 33.24
C THR A 387 -3.72 10.53 32.53
N GLU A 388 -2.66 11.20 33.01
CA GLU A 388 -1.32 11.10 32.42
C GLU A 388 -0.71 9.70 32.56
N LEU A 389 -0.93 8.99 33.67
CA LEU A 389 -0.52 7.60 33.84
C LEU A 389 -1.26 6.66 32.88
N SER A 390 -2.56 6.88 32.66
CA SER A 390 -3.33 6.11 31.66
C SER A 390 -2.91 6.43 30.22
N GLU A 391 -2.57 7.68 29.92
CA GLU A 391 -2.02 8.11 28.63
C GLU A 391 -0.61 7.58 28.39
N LEU A 392 0.21 7.44 29.44
CA LEU A 392 1.53 6.84 29.34
C LEU A 392 1.44 5.32 29.17
N GLN A 393 0.50 4.64 29.83
CA GLN A 393 0.26 3.21 29.65
C GLN A 393 -0.24 2.88 28.24
N THR A 394 -1.13 3.70 27.68
CA THR A 394 -1.60 3.54 26.29
C THR A 394 -0.46 3.78 25.30
N LYS A 395 0.35 4.84 25.48
CA LYS A 395 1.55 5.08 24.66
C LYS A 395 2.58 3.95 24.75
N LEU A 396 2.76 3.34 25.92
CA LEU A 396 3.64 2.17 26.09
C LEU A 396 3.11 0.96 25.33
N ALA A 397 1.82 0.65 25.46
CA ALA A 397 1.19 -0.46 24.74
C ALA A 397 1.22 -0.26 23.22
N GLU A 398 1.04 0.98 22.74
CA GLU A 398 1.18 1.33 21.34
C GLU A 398 2.63 1.19 20.84
N ALA A 399 3.61 1.61 21.64
CA ALA A 399 5.02 1.46 21.33
C ALA A 399 5.45 -0.01 21.30
N GLU A 400 4.99 -0.84 22.23
CA GLU A 400 5.23 -2.28 22.24
C GLU A 400 4.60 -2.97 21.03
N LYS A 401 3.35 -2.63 20.69
CA LYS A 401 2.67 -3.15 19.49
C LYS A 401 3.40 -2.74 18.22
N LYS A 402 3.92 -1.50 18.15
CA LYS A 402 4.73 -1.03 17.02
C LYS A 402 6.07 -1.76 16.96
N ALA A 403 6.73 -2.01 18.10
CA ALA A 403 7.97 -2.77 18.17
C ALA A 403 7.79 -4.22 17.73
N LEU A 404 6.70 -4.88 18.16
CA LEU A 404 6.33 -6.23 17.72
C LEU A 404 6.11 -6.29 16.21
N ARG A 405 5.27 -5.40 15.66
CA ARG A 405 5.04 -5.31 14.21
C ARG A 405 6.33 -5.07 13.44
N THR A 406 7.20 -4.18 13.94
CA THR A 406 8.48 -3.87 13.28
C THR A 406 9.39 -5.09 13.26
N ARG A 407 9.45 -5.86 14.36
CA ARG A 407 10.21 -7.11 14.45
C ARG A 407 9.66 -8.19 13.51
N GLU A 408 8.34 -8.30 13.40
CA GLU A 408 7.68 -9.24 12.48
C GLU A 408 7.98 -8.89 11.02
N VAL A 409 7.81 -7.62 10.63
CA VAL A 409 8.11 -7.15 9.27
C VAL A 409 9.60 -7.33 8.95
N ALA A 410 10.50 -7.01 9.89
CA ALA A 410 11.93 -7.23 9.70
C ALA A 410 12.26 -8.71 9.51
N LYS A 411 11.67 -9.60 10.32
CA LYS A 411 11.84 -11.06 10.16
C LYS A 411 11.35 -11.52 8.80
N MET A 412 10.15 -11.11 8.38
CA MET A 412 9.60 -11.45 7.07
C MET A 412 10.51 -10.99 5.93
N LYS A 413 11.04 -9.77 6.00
CA LYS A 413 11.94 -9.23 4.97
C LYS A 413 13.29 -9.93 4.94
N ILE A 414 13.84 -10.31 6.09
CA ILE A 414 15.07 -11.12 6.16
C ILE A 414 14.84 -12.51 5.56
N ASP A 415 13.70 -13.15 5.86
CA ASP A 415 13.38 -14.46 5.33
C ASP A 415 13.10 -14.42 3.81
N GLU A 416 12.44 -13.37 3.33
CA GLU A 416 12.26 -13.08 1.89
C GLU A 416 13.61 -12.92 1.18
N LEU A 417 14.53 -12.16 1.75
CA LEU A 417 15.88 -11.98 1.20
C LEU A 417 16.67 -13.31 1.18
N ARG A 418 16.60 -14.11 2.26
CA ARG A 418 17.25 -15.42 2.32
C ARG A 418 16.72 -16.36 1.24
N LEU A 419 15.41 -16.36 1.02
CA LEU A 419 14.78 -17.16 -0.02
C LEU A 419 15.19 -16.69 -1.42
N ALA A 420 15.26 -15.38 -1.65
CA ALA A 420 15.75 -14.81 -2.90
C ALA A 420 17.22 -15.22 -3.16
N CYS A 421 18.11 -15.09 -2.17
CA CYS A 421 19.50 -15.52 -2.29
C CYS A 421 19.64 -17.02 -2.56
N TYR A 422 18.80 -17.84 -1.91
CA TYR A 422 18.76 -19.29 -2.12
C TYR A 422 18.37 -19.63 -3.56
N ASN A 423 17.32 -19.02 -4.09
CA ASN A 423 16.83 -19.30 -5.44
C ASN A 423 17.72 -18.74 -6.55
N LEU A 424 18.31 -17.54 -6.34
CA LEU A 424 19.10 -16.86 -7.38
C LEU A 424 20.55 -17.33 -7.42
N PHE A 425 21.17 -17.52 -6.25
CA PHE A 425 22.59 -17.84 -6.16
C PHE A 425 22.84 -19.31 -5.81
N GLY A 426 21.82 -20.06 -5.41
CA GLY A 426 21.97 -21.45 -5.01
C GLY A 426 22.63 -21.63 -3.64
N TRP A 427 22.53 -20.63 -2.75
CA TRP A 427 23.14 -20.67 -1.42
C TRP A 427 22.13 -20.34 -0.33
N LYS A 428 21.92 -21.29 0.59
CA LYS A 428 21.12 -21.09 1.80
C LYS A 428 21.98 -20.39 2.85
N MET A 429 21.58 -19.17 3.22
CA MET A 429 22.31 -18.34 4.17
C MET A 429 21.66 -18.38 5.57
N ASN A 430 22.41 -18.86 6.55
CA ASN A 430 22.08 -18.82 7.95
C ASN A 430 22.94 -17.78 8.67
N ILE A 431 22.31 -16.88 9.44
CA ILE A 431 22.99 -15.83 10.18
C ILE A 431 22.90 -16.16 11.67
N SER A 432 24.05 -16.34 12.31
CA SER A 432 24.15 -16.59 13.75
C SER A 432 25.14 -15.60 14.37
N GLY A 433 24.60 -14.56 15.02
CA GLY A 433 25.41 -13.47 15.57
C GLY A 433 26.23 -12.76 14.48
N ALA A 434 27.56 -12.85 14.56
CA ALA A 434 28.50 -12.27 13.62
C ALA A 434 29.03 -13.27 12.56
N THR A 435 28.42 -14.44 12.47
CA THR A 435 28.83 -15.52 11.54
C THR A 435 27.74 -15.81 10.51
N TYR A 436 28.18 -16.10 9.29
CA TYR A 436 27.35 -16.35 8.12
C TYR A 436 27.66 -17.73 7.57
N SER A 437 26.74 -18.68 7.73
CA SER A 437 26.88 -20.04 7.21
C SER A 437 26.13 -20.18 5.89
N LEU A 438 26.84 -20.65 4.86
CA LEU A 438 26.34 -20.88 3.52
C LEU A 438 26.31 -22.38 3.23
N ILE A 439 25.16 -22.87 2.79
CA ILE A 439 24.95 -24.25 2.36
C ILE A 439 24.51 -24.22 0.90
N SER A 440 25.19 -24.97 0.03
CA SER A 440 24.83 -25.03 -1.39
C SER A 440 23.49 -25.75 -1.59
N ILE A 441 22.72 -25.36 -2.60
CA ILE A 441 21.51 -26.09 -3.03
C ILE A 441 21.82 -27.51 -3.51
N TYR A 442 23.06 -27.73 -3.95
CA TYR A 442 23.55 -29.01 -4.46
C TYR A 442 24.40 -29.75 -3.43
N ALA A 443 24.34 -29.35 -2.15
CA ALA A 443 25.05 -30.05 -1.08
C ALA A 443 24.46 -31.44 -0.86
N GLU A 444 25.30 -32.47 -0.80
CA GLU A 444 24.87 -33.86 -0.56
C GLU A 444 24.57 -34.10 0.93
N ARG A 445 25.28 -33.37 1.81
CA ARG A 445 25.15 -33.46 3.26
C ARG A 445 24.96 -32.07 3.86
N GLU A 446 24.12 -31.97 4.90
CA GLU A 446 23.97 -30.72 5.66
C GLU A 446 25.28 -30.27 6.35
N SER A 447 26.27 -31.18 6.48
CA SER A 447 27.61 -30.88 6.98
C SER A 447 28.48 -30.09 5.99
N GLU A 448 28.09 -29.98 4.72
CA GLU A 448 28.80 -29.24 3.66
C GLU A 448 28.50 -27.74 3.75
N THR A 449 28.88 -27.16 4.90
CA THR A 449 28.63 -25.76 5.23
C THR A 449 29.93 -24.95 5.19
N LEU A 450 29.92 -23.83 4.46
CA LEU A 450 30.97 -22.82 4.49
C LEU A 450 30.58 -21.70 5.46
N THR A 451 31.38 -21.45 6.49
CA THR A 451 31.08 -20.39 7.47
C THR A 451 32.05 -19.23 7.30
N PHE A 452 31.51 -18.02 7.22
CA PHE A 452 32.27 -16.78 7.11
C PHE A 452 32.06 -15.89 8.34
N GLY A 453 33.14 -15.26 8.80
CA GLY A 453 33.12 -14.27 9.88
C GLY A 453 33.57 -12.90 9.40
N LEU A 454 33.15 -11.86 10.11
CA LEU A 454 33.68 -10.51 9.93
C LEU A 454 35.11 -10.43 10.50
N SER A 455 36.07 -10.10 9.65
CA SER A 455 37.46 -9.81 10.03
C SER A 455 37.58 -8.47 10.75
N SER A 456 38.59 -8.33 11.60
CA SER A 456 38.94 -7.07 12.28
C SER A 456 39.24 -5.91 11.30
N ARG A 457 39.53 -6.22 10.04
CA ARG A 457 39.76 -5.25 8.95
C ARG A 457 38.50 -4.90 8.15
N GLY A 458 37.32 -5.38 8.55
CA GLY A 458 36.03 -5.10 7.89
C GLY A 458 35.74 -5.94 6.64
N GLY A 459 36.57 -6.96 6.35
CA GLY A 459 36.34 -7.93 5.28
C GLY A 459 35.68 -9.22 5.78
N MET A 460 35.21 -10.07 4.87
CA MET A 460 34.72 -11.41 5.18
C MET A 460 35.88 -12.43 5.12
N GLU A 461 36.04 -13.25 6.15
CA GLU A 461 37.03 -14.32 6.22
C GLU A 461 36.36 -15.68 6.37
N LEU A 462 36.87 -16.67 5.63
CA LEU A 462 36.40 -18.06 5.72
C LEU A 462 36.91 -18.68 7.02
N MET A 463 36.00 -19.28 7.79
CA MET A 463 36.32 -20.02 9.01
C MET A 463 36.63 -21.48 8.67
N ASP A 464 37.51 -22.12 9.44
CA ASP A 464 37.81 -23.54 9.28
C ASP A 464 36.57 -24.38 9.62
N THR A 465 36.02 -25.06 8.62
CA THR A 465 34.94 -26.04 8.76
C THR A 465 35.44 -27.37 8.18
N PRO A 466 34.89 -28.53 8.57
CA PRO A 466 35.31 -29.82 8.00
C PRO A 466 35.20 -29.85 6.47
N TYR A 467 34.22 -29.15 5.90
CA TYR A 467 34.05 -29.02 4.45
C TYR A 467 35.15 -28.19 3.78
N CYS A 468 35.76 -27.23 4.48
CA CYS A 468 36.92 -26.48 3.97
C CYS A 468 38.09 -27.42 3.65
N ARG A 469 38.27 -28.51 4.41
CA ARG A 469 39.36 -29.48 4.17
C ARG A 469 39.14 -30.28 2.89
N GLU A 470 37.89 -30.51 2.50
CA GLU A 470 37.54 -31.16 1.23
C GLU A 470 37.73 -30.20 0.04
N LEU A 471 37.65 -28.89 0.29
CA LEU A 471 37.77 -27.81 -0.70
C LEU A 471 39.12 -27.06 -0.65
N GLU A 472 40.14 -27.65 -0.02
CA GLU A 472 41.46 -27.03 0.15
C GLU A 472 42.09 -26.54 -1.18
N PRO A 473 42.08 -27.32 -2.29
CA PRO A 473 42.68 -26.85 -3.54
C PRO A 473 41.92 -25.66 -4.16
N GLU A 474 40.59 -25.64 -4.04
CA GLU A 474 39.73 -24.54 -4.48
C GLU A 474 39.95 -23.30 -3.61
N ILE A 475 40.04 -23.45 -2.30
CA ILE A 475 40.32 -22.37 -1.34
C ILE A 475 41.70 -21.76 -1.61
N GLN A 476 42.73 -22.58 -1.86
CA GLN A 476 44.05 -22.08 -2.21
C GLN A 476 44.03 -21.26 -3.51
N ARG A 477 43.31 -21.73 -4.53
CA ARG A 477 43.22 -21.04 -5.81
C ARG A 477 42.38 -19.75 -5.73
N PHE A 478 41.16 -19.82 -5.21
CA PHE A 478 40.20 -18.73 -5.31
C PHE A 478 40.33 -17.70 -4.17
N LEU A 479 40.65 -18.13 -2.94
CA LEU A 479 40.78 -17.23 -1.80
C LEU A 479 42.22 -16.73 -1.60
N HIS A 480 43.24 -17.58 -1.78
CA HIS A 480 44.62 -17.14 -1.55
C HIS A 480 45.25 -16.47 -2.78
N GLN A 481 45.11 -17.06 -3.98
CA GLN A 481 45.70 -16.48 -5.19
C GLN A 481 44.82 -15.38 -5.79
N MET A 482 43.52 -15.63 -5.99
CA MET A 482 42.61 -14.67 -6.63
C MET A 482 41.91 -13.71 -5.67
N ARG A 483 41.97 -13.95 -4.35
CA ARG A 483 41.35 -13.12 -3.30
C ARG A 483 39.87 -12.80 -3.55
N SER A 484 39.11 -13.79 -4.05
CA SER A 484 37.72 -13.60 -4.46
C SER A 484 36.80 -14.69 -3.93
N ILE A 485 36.02 -14.35 -2.89
CA ILE A 485 34.95 -15.21 -2.35
C ILE A 485 33.88 -15.52 -3.42
N PRO A 486 33.41 -14.56 -4.23
CA PRO A 486 32.43 -14.87 -5.28
C PRO A 486 32.94 -15.91 -6.28
N SER A 487 34.23 -15.87 -6.62
CA SER A 487 34.83 -16.83 -7.55
C SER A 487 34.89 -18.24 -6.94
N LEU A 488 35.21 -18.35 -5.64
CA LEU A 488 35.15 -19.62 -4.91
C LEU A 488 33.73 -20.19 -4.94
N LEU A 489 32.73 -19.39 -4.54
CA LEU A 489 31.34 -19.85 -4.46
C LEU A 489 30.80 -20.27 -5.83
N ALA A 490 31.10 -19.51 -6.90
CA ALA A 490 30.68 -19.87 -8.25
C ALA A 490 31.28 -21.21 -8.72
N HIS A 491 32.55 -21.46 -8.41
CA HIS A 491 33.20 -22.72 -8.74
C HIS A 491 32.60 -23.89 -7.95
N VAL A 492 32.46 -23.74 -6.63
CA VAL A 492 31.85 -24.78 -5.77
C VAL A 492 30.42 -25.10 -6.18
N THR A 493 29.61 -24.08 -6.53
CA THR A 493 28.26 -24.31 -7.05
C THR A 493 28.27 -25.10 -8.35
N THR A 494 29.19 -24.80 -9.27
CA THR A 494 29.29 -25.50 -10.56
C THR A 494 29.74 -26.95 -10.39
N GLU A 495 30.75 -27.20 -9.55
CA GLU A 495 31.24 -28.55 -9.22
C GLU A 495 30.16 -29.39 -8.54
N ASN A 496 29.48 -28.85 -7.53
CA ASN A 496 28.43 -29.58 -6.82
C ASN A 496 27.22 -29.85 -7.74
N PHE A 497 26.89 -28.92 -8.64
CA PHE A 497 25.87 -29.15 -9.66
C PHE A 497 26.26 -30.28 -10.62
N GLN A 498 27.50 -30.32 -11.10
CA GLN A 498 28.00 -31.38 -11.97
C GLN A 498 27.93 -32.75 -11.27
N LYS A 499 28.39 -32.84 -10.02
CA LYS A 499 28.30 -34.06 -9.21
C LYS A 499 26.84 -34.51 -9.02
N SER A 500 25.93 -33.57 -8.79
CA SER A 500 24.50 -33.86 -8.62
C SER A 500 23.81 -34.30 -9.91
N THR A 501 24.32 -33.90 -11.08
CA THR A 501 23.69 -34.16 -12.39
C THR A 501 24.25 -35.39 -13.10
N VAL A 502 25.45 -35.85 -12.73
CA VAL A 502 26.04 -37.10 -13.22
C VAL A 502 25.49 -38.28 -12.40
N GLN A 503 24.22 -38.61 -12.64
CA GLN A 503 23.58 -39.88 -12.24
C GLN A 503 23.38 -40.79 -13.45
#